data_AF-A0A918E2S9-F1
#
_entry.id   AF-A0A918E2S9-F1
#
_cell.length_a   1.000
_cell.length_b   1.000
_cell.length_c   1.000
_cell.angle_alpha   90.00
_cell.angle_beta   90.00
_cell.angle_gamma   90.00
#
_symmetry.space_group_name_H-M   'P 1'
#
loop_
_entity.id
_entity.type
_entity.pdbx_description
1 polymer ?
#
loop_
_entity_poly.entity_id
_entity_poly.type
_entity_poly.pdbx_seq_one_letter_code
_entity_poly.pdbx_strand_id
1 'polypeptide(L)'
;MTHPVNCERAKGHHCGCSACGGAQHGWTNALTLARDPSPTSRQEARDRSDADWAKTQPPRGRRGPSKGRQAAATDSATVDLIDWLVENPSTIEHIQEVGDLLAGPVIRELDKSFGGGDPRKTRRRLTDHFWCDLLIALAEGIEKFSKAMDQMPTYVTTAIIKSRDVEHRSPLLEALIALAVRTAWEPIKSMIQTGGIEDLQRTCRILAVLICPAPENHAAVQNGALLPLAKEGMLEISKERLEQVFPADWVHRLREGLGGA
;
A
#
# COMPACT_ATOMS: atom_id res chain seq x y z
N MET A 1 -9.28 10.94 29.39
CA MET A 1 -8.36 12.10 29.46
C MET A 1 -8.07 12.57 28.05
N THR A 2 -8.14 13.87 27.85
CA THR A 2 -8.08 14.54 26.53
C THR A 2 -6.65 14.58 26.00
N HIS A 3 -6.49 14.41 24.68
CA HIS A 3 -5.21 14.56 24.01
C HIS A 3 -4.72 16.02 24.10
N PRO A 4 -3.41 16.29 24.29
CA PRO A 4 -2.90 17.66 24.38
C PRO A 4 -2.94 18.39 23.03
N VAL A 5 -3.63 19.54 22.98
CA VAL A 5 -3.75 20.39 21.78
C VAL A 5 -2.38 20.84 21.25
N ASN A 6 -1.37 20.99 22.12
CA ASN A 6 -0.01 21.35 21.72
C ASN A 6 0.71 20.24 20.94
N CYS A 7 0.31 18.97 21.06
CA CYS A 7 0.84 17.87 20.26
C CYS A 7 0.27 17.88 18.85
N GLU A 8 -1.05 18.05 18.72
CA GLU A 8 -1.73 18.25 17.43
C GLU A 8 -1.16 19.46 16.68
N ARG A 9 -0.95 20.56 17.42
CA ARG A 9 -0.40 21.82 16.91
C ARG A 9 1.11 21.93 16.99
N ALA A 10 1.80 20.81 17.14
CA ALA A 10 3.25 20.82 17.28
C ALA A 10 3.90 21.36 16.01
N LYS A 11 4.82 22.32 16.20
CA LYS A 11 5.69 22.87 15.14
C LYS A 11 7.13 22.35 15.24
N GLY A 12 7.47 21.70 16.36
CA GLY A 12 8.82 21.17 16.60
C GLY A 12 8.95 19.71 16.16
N HIS A 13 10.19 19.27 15.93
CA HIS A 13 10.50 17.92 15.44
C HIS A 13 10.50 16.82 16.51
N HIS A 14 10.19 17.14 17.76
CA HIS A 14 10.22 16.17 18.86
C HIS A 14 8.84 15.95 19.44
N CYS A 15 8.49 14.67 19.65
CA CYS A 15 7.27 14.29 20.34
C CYS A 15 7.60 13.50 21.61
N GLY A 16 6.91 13.84 22.71
CA GLY A 16 6.93 13.06 23.96
C GLY A 16 5.52 12.69 24.42
N CYS A 17 4.52 12.82 23.55
CA CYS A 17 3.12 12.69 23.91
C CYS A 17 2.77 11.23 24.20
N SER A 18 2.61 10.89 25.48
CA SER A 18 2.19 9.55 25.89
C SER A 18 0.69 9.28 25.67
N ALA A 19 -0.08 10.30 25.26
CA ALA A 19 -1.51 10.16 25.01
C ALA A 19 -1.79 9.62 23.61
N CYS A 20 -1.17 10.16 22.55
CA CYS A 20 -1.30 9.63 21.19
C CYS A 20 -0.08 8.82 20.71
N GLY A 21 1.00 8.77 21.50
CA GLY A 21 2.25 8.12 21.08
C GLY A 21 2.91 8.76 19.86
N GLY A 22 2.60 10.03 19.57
CA GLY A 22 3.08 10.75 18.39
C GLY A 22 2.22 10.61 17.14
N ALA A 23 1.18 9.76 17.15
CA ALA A 23 0.34 9.51 15.97
C ALA A 23 -0.43 10.76 15.48
N GLN A 24 -0.58 11.79 16.32
CA GLN A 24 -1.25 13.06 15.99
C GLN A 24 -0.27 14.24 15.89
N HIS A 25 1.03 14.00 15.89
CA HIS A 25 2.04 15.06 15.98
C HIS A 25 2.08 15.92 14.71
N GLY A 26 1.67 17.18 14.82
CA GLY A 26 1.87 18.24 13.81
C GLY A 26 0.99 18.18 12.56
N TRP A 27 0.61 17.00 12.06
CA TRP A 27 -0.11 16.88 10.78
C TRP A 27 -1.52 17.47 10.82
N THR A 28 -2.22 17.39 11.97
CA THR A 28 -3.57 17.98 12.12
C THR A 28 -3.55 19.50 11.97
N ASN A 29 -2.50 20.15 12.48
CA ASN A 29 -2.30 21.58 12.28
C ASN A 29 -1.90 21.92 10.84
N ALA A 30 -1.09 21.08 10.18
CA ALA A 30 -0.78 21.24 8.76
C ALA A 30 -2.06 21.22 7.90
N LEU A 31 -2.98 20.26 8.16
CA LEU A 31 -4.27 20.22 7.48
C LEU A 31 -5.17 21.41 7.84
N THR A 32 -5.13 21.88 9.09
CA THR A 32 -5.87 23.09 9.51
C THR A 32 -5.39 24.32 8.72
N LEU A 33 -4.08 24.49 8.57
CA LEU A 33 -3.49 25.58 7.79
C LEU A 33 -3.83 25.48 6.30
N ALA A 34 -3.86 24.27 5.73
CA ALA A 34 -4.23 24.04 4.34
C ALA A 34 -5.73 24.31 4.08
N ARG A 35 -6.60 23.99 5.04
CA ARG A 35 -8.05 24.24 4.96
C ARG A 35 -8.44 25.70 5.23
N ASP A 36 -7.57 26.51 5.84
CA ASP A 36 -7.84 27.91 6.13
C ASP A 36 -8.00 28.69 4.81
N PRO A 37 -9.19 29.27 4.52
CA PRO A 37 -9.39 30.07 3.31
C PRO A 37 -8.55 31.35 3.34
N SER A 38 -8.15 31.82 4.52
CA SER A 38 -7.25 32.95 4.67
C SER A 38 -5.78 32.51 4.51
N PRO A 39 -4.97 33.21 3.69
CA PRO A 39 -3.56 32.90 3.58
C PRO A 39 -2.74 33.36 4.80
N THR A 40 -3.30 34.19 5.70
CA THR A 40 -2.54 34.82 6.80
C THR A 40 -1.77 33.81 7.64
N SER A 41 -2.44 32.76 8.12
CA SER A 41 -1.83 31.74 8.99
C SER A 41 -0.69 30.97 8.30
N ARG A 42 -0.81 30.77 6.96
CA ARG A 42 0.23 30.12 6.14
C ARG A 42 1.38 31.07 5.84
N GLN A 43 1.10 32.33 5.55
CA GLN A 43 2.13 33.36 5.36
C GLN A 43 2.96 33.53 6.63
N GLU A 44 2.34 33.58 7.81
CA GLU A 44 3.07 33.60 9.08
C GLU A 44 3.93 32.35 9.30
N ALA A 45 3.50 31.18 8.81
CA ALA A 45 4.31 29.96 8.87
C ALA A 45 5.53 30.06 7.93
N ARG A 46 5.35 30.59 6.72
CA ARG A 46 6.40 30.85 5.75
C ARG A 46 7.42 31.87 6.27
N ASP A 47 6.96 33.02 6.76
CA ASP A 47 7.82 34.07 7.31
C ASP A 47 8.68 33.57 8.47
N ARG A 48 8.12 32.71 9.35
CA ARG A 48 8.89 32.07 10.41
C ARG A 48 9.96 31.12 9.87
N SER A 49 9.59 30.26 8.91
CA SER A 49 10.52 29.32 8.29
C SER A 49 11.67 30.05 7.61
N ASP A 50 11.38 31.12 6.86
CA ASP A 50 12.38 31.96 6.19
C ASP A 50 13.31 32.64 7.19
N ALA A 51 12.77 33.15 8.31
CA ALA A 51 13.55 33.74 9.37
C ALA A 51 14.49 32.73 10.04
N ASP A 52 14.04 31.49 10.26
CA ASP A 52 14.87 30.43 10.84
C ASP A 52 15.94 29.93 9.86
N TRP A 53 15.61 29.81 8.57
CA TRP A 53 16.58 29.55 7.51
C TRP A 53 17.67 30.62 7.47
N ALA A 54 17.29 31.91 7.52
CA ALA A 54 18.24 33.02 7.53
C ALA A 54 19.20 32.97 8.73
N LYS A 55 18.72 32.61 9.93
CA LYS A 55 19.56 32.43 11.14
C LYS A 55 20.56 31.28 11.00
N THR A 56 20.28 30.29 10.16
CA THR A 56 21.15 29.12 9.97
C THR A 56 22.22 29.33 8.90
N GLN A 57 22.23 30.50 8.22
CA GLN A 57 23.21 30.81 7.20
C GLN A 57 24.62 30.90 7.82
N PRO A 58 25.58 30.11 7.31
CA PRO A 58 26.91 30.12 7.88
C PRO A 58 27.64 31.43 7.54
N PRO A 59 28.59 31.87 8.39
CA PRO A 59 29.57 32.88 8.01
C PRO A 59 30.30 32.47 6.73
N ARG A 60 30.73 33.45 5.92
CA ARG A 60 31.44 33.22 4.65
C ARG A 60 32.53 32.15 4.81
N GLY A 61 32.46 31.09 3.99
CA GLY A 61 33.48 30.05 3.90
C GLY A 61 33.18 28.71 4.60
N ARG A 62 32.14 28.59 5.44
CA ARG A 62 31.76 27.31 6.08
C ARG A 62 30.46 26.74 5.51
N ARG A 63 30.53 26.00 4.41
CA ARG A 63 29.36 25.34 3.79
C ARG A 63 29.30 23.87 4.23
N GLY A 64 29.02 23.63 5.50
CA GLY A 64 28.78 22.28 6.03
C GLY A 64 27.31 22.05 6.37
N PRO A 65 26.80 20.81 6.25
CA PRO A 65 25.49 20.45 6.80
C PRO A 65 25.52 20.58 8.32
N SER A 66 24.52 21.23 8.89
CA SER A 66 24.28 21.27 10.35
C SER A 66 22.85 20.85 10.63
N LYS A 67 22.59 20.27 11.80
CA LYS A 67 21.24 19.85 12.19
C LYS A 67 20.24 21.00 12.16
N GLY A 68 20.65 22.19 12.63
CA GLY A 68 19.78 23.38 12.61
C GLY A 68 19.44 23.84 11.19
N ARG A 69 20.42 23.77 10.27
CA ARG A 69 20.18 24.12 8.86
C ARG A 69 19.32 23.09 8.14
N GLN A 70 19.48 21.81 8.46
CA GLN A 70 18.61 20.74 7.96
C GLN A 70 17.18 20.91 8.46
N ALA A 71 16.99 21.18 9.75
CA ALA A 71 15.68 21.45 10.35
C ALA A 71 14.96 22.61 9.64
N ALA A 72 15.62 23.77 9.52
CA ALA A 72 15.03 24.93 8.86
C ALA A 72 14.67 24.66 7.39
N ALA A 73 15.51 23.93 6.64
CA ALA A 73 15.19 23.53 5.28
C ALA A 73 13.98 22.58 5.20
N THR A 74 13.87 21.62 6.12
CA THR A 74 12.72 20.71 6.23
C THR A 74 11.44 21.46 6.59
N ASP A 75 11.53 22.48 7.46
CA ASP A 75 10.38 23.34 7.80
C ASP A 75 9.91 24.10 6.56
N SER A 76 10.82 24.63 5.74
CA SER A 76 10.46 25.31 4.49
C SER A 76 9.72 24.36 3.54
N ALA A 77 10.25 23.14 3.36
CA ALA A 77 9.59 22.11 2.56
C ALA A 77 8.20 21.72 3.12
N THR A 78 8.05 21.69 4.45
CA THR A 78 6.77 21.41 5.10
C THR A 78 5.74 22.51 4.80
N VAL A 79 6.15 23.78 4.81
CA VAL A 79 5.29 24.91 4.43
C VAL A 79 4.91 24.83 2.95
N ASP A 80 5.86 24.51 2.06
CA ASP A 80 5.56 24.32 0.63
C ASP A 80 4.54 23.18 0.40
N LEU A 81 4.65 22.07 1.14
CA LEU A 81 3.67 20.99 1.08
C LEU A 81 2.28 21.42 1.58
N ILE A 82 2.22 22.25 2.63
CA ILE A 82 0.94 22.80 3.11
C ILE A 82 0.30 23.69 2.04
N ASP A 83 1.07 24.53 1.35
CA ASP A 83 0.56 25.36 0.26
C ASP A 83 0.12 24.51 -0.94
N TRP A 84 0.86 23.45 -1.28
CA TRP A 84 0.44 22.50 -2.31
C TRP A 84 -0.89 21.81 -1.95
N LEU A 85 -1.12 21.49 -0.67
CA LEU A 85 -2.38 20.89 -0.22
C LEU A 85 -3.60 21.81 -0.42
N VAL A 86 -3.43 23.13 -0.35
CA VAL A 86 -4.50 24.11 -0.64
C VAL A 86 -5.02 23.93 -2.06
N GLU A 87 -4.13 23.66 -3.01
CA GLU A 87 -4.46 23.41 -4.42
C GLU A 87 -4.98 21.99 -4.66
N ASN A 88 -4.82 21.08 -3.69
CA ASN A 88 -5.12 19.65 -3.80
C ASN A 88 -6.03 19.16 -2.66
N PRO A 89 -7.26 19.70 -2.53
CA PRO A 89 -8.13 19.45 -1.37
C PRO A 89 -8.56 17.98 -1.21
N SER A 90 -8.65 17.20 -2.28
CA SER A 90 -8.91 15.75 -2.16
C SER A 90 -7.79 15.02 -1.42
N THR A 91 -6.54 15.49 -1.54
CA THR A 91 -5.40 14.89 -0.83
C THR A 91 -5.45 15.19 0.67
N ILE A 92 -6.02 16.34 1.06
CA ILE A 92 -6.25 16.67 2.48
C ILE A 92 -7.14 15.60 3.13
N GLU A 93 -8.21 15.19 2.46
CA GLU A 93 -9.13 14.17 2.98
C GLU A 93 -8.44 12.79 3.09
N HIS A 94 -7.67 12.39 2.09
CA HIS A 94 -6.89 11.14 2.18
C HIS A 94 -5.86 11.15 3.32
N ILE A 95 -5.15 12.27 3.55
CA ILE A 95 -4.21 12.39 4.67
C ILE A 95 -4.96 12.33 6.01
N GLN A 96 -6.12 12.99 6.12
CA GLN A 96 -6.97 12.95 7.31
C GLN A 96 -7.41 11.51 7.61
N GLU A 97 -7.92 10.79 6.62
CA GLU A 97 -8.36 9.40 6.77
C GLU A 97 -7.23 8.50 7.27
N VAL A 98 -6.04 8.56 6.64
CA VAL A 98 -4.87 7.78 7.07
C VAL A 98 -4.43 8.19 8.47
N GLY A 99 -4.36 9.49 8.76
CA GLY A 99 -3.98 10.01 10.07
C GLY A 99 -4.92 9.56 11.19
N ASP A 100 -6.23 9.55 10.94
CA ASP A 100 -7.25 9.12 11.89
C ASP A 100 -7.22 7.59 12.12
N LEU A 101 -6.92 6.80 11.09
CA LEU A 101 -6.68 5.36 11.22
C LEU A 101 -5.50 5.07 12.16
N LEU A 102 -4.39 5.81 12.00
CA LEU A 102 -3.22 5.67 12.86
C LEU A 102 -3.52 6.11 14.29
N ALA A 103 -4.09 7.30 14.47
CA ALA A 103 -4.35 7.89 15.78
C ALA A 103 -5.47 7.19 16.57
N GLY A 104 -6.38 6.50 15.89
CA GLY A 104 -7.52 5.82 16.49
C GLY A 104 -7.36 4.30 16.50
N PRO A 105 -7.87 3.57 15.49
CA PRO A 105 -7.86 2.12 15.42
C PRO A 105 -6.50 1.47 15.72
N VAL A 106 -5.41 1.95 15.11
CA VAL A 106 -4.09 1.33 15.26
C VAL A 106 -3.57 1.48 16.69
N ILE A 107 -3.64 2.69 17.27
CA ILE A 107 -3.29 2.90 18.69
C ILE A 107 -4.11 2.00 19.60
N ARG A 108 -5.43 1.91 19.40
CA ARG A 108 -6.30 1.05 20.23
C ARG A 108 -5.88 -0.42 20.17
N GLU A 109 -5.55 -0.92 18.99
CA GLU A 109 -5.10 -2.30 18.84
C GLU A 109 -3.71 -2.53 19.47
N LEU A 110 -2.79 -1.57 19.34
CA LEU A 110 -1.50 -1.61 20.03
C LEU A 110 -1.65 -1.61 21.55
N ASP A 111 -2.57 -0.82 22.10
CA ASP A 111 -2.82 -0.80 23.54
C ASP A 111 -3.44 -2.10 24.03
N LYS A 112 -4.38 -2.67 23.26
CA LYS A 112 -5.02 -3.95 23.58
C LYS A 112 -3.99 -5.08 23.58
N SER A 113 -3.12 -5.13 22.58
CA SER A 113 -2.17 -6.21 22.39
C SER A 113 -0.88 -6.05 23.21
N PHE A 114 -0.43 -4.81 23.45
CA PHE A 114 0.88 -4.51 24.04
C PHE A 114 0.86 -3.45 25.15
N GLY A 115 -0.31 -2.92 25.51
CA GLY A 115 -0.43 -1.89 26.55
C GLY A 115 -0.29 -2.46 27.96
N GLY A 116 -0.66 -3.73 28.18
CA GLY A 116 -0.61 -4.36 29.50
C GLY A 116 -1.29 -3.49 30.56
N GLY A 117 -0.61 -3.27 31.69
CA GLY A 117 -1.07 -2.37 32.75
C GLY A 117 -0.74 -0.88 32.55
N ASP A 118 0.10 -0.52 31.57
CA ASP A 118 0.48 0.87 31.30
C ASP A 118 0.65 1.16 29.79
N PRO A 119 -0.45 1.37 29.06
CA PRO A 119 -0.42 1.70 27.63
C PRO A 119 0.41 2.96 27.32
N ARG A 120 0.54 3.91 28.26
CA ARG A 120 1.29 5.16 28.04
C ARG A 120 2.78 4.93 27.90
N LYS A 121 3.32 3.90 28.57
CA LYS A 121 4.73 3.51 28.42
C LYS A 121 5.00 2.95 27.03
N THR A 122 4.10 2.11 26.52
CA THR A 122 4.17 1.59 25.15
C THR A 122 4.07 2.72 24.14
N ARG A 123 3.06 3.59 24.25
CA ARG A 123 2.89 4.75 23.36
C ARG A 123 4.11 5.70 23.33
N ARG A 124 4.76 5.94 24.48
CA ARG A 124 6.00 6.75 24.52
C ARG A 124 7.15 6.18 23.72
N ARG A 125 7.20 4.86 23.50
CA ARG A 125 8.22 4.25 22.65
C ARG A 125 7.96 4.49 21.16
N LEU A 126 6.72 4.77 20.79
CA LEU A 126 6.32 5.04 19.40
C LEU A 126 6.61 6.49 18.97
N THR A 127 6.96 7.38 19.90
CA THR A 127 7.25 8.78 19.57
C THR A 127 8.61 8.98 18.88
N ASP A 128 9.46 7.95 18.87
CA ASP A 128 10.77 7.96 18.23
C ASP A 128 10.67 7.33 16.84
N HIS A 129 10.29 8.13 15.85
CA HIS A 129 10.25 7.81 14.41
C HIS A 129 9.42 6.60 13.93
N PHE A 130 8.76 5.84 14.83
CA PHE A 130 7.96 4.68 14.44
C PHE A 130 6.91 4.97 13.35
N TRP A 131 6.15 6.06 13.49
CA TRP A 131 5.08 6.39 12.54
C TRP A 131 5.61 6.81 11.18
N CYS A 132 6.69 7.59 11.13
CA CYS A 132 7.28 7.96 9.85
C CYS A 132 7.97 6.77 9.17
N ASP A 133 8.63 5.90 9.94
CA ASP A 133 9.21 4.66 9.40
C ASP A 133 8.12 3.76 8.81
N LEU A 134 6.98 3.61 9.50
CA LEU A 134 5.82 2.86 9.01
C LEU A 134 5.28 3.46 7.70
N LEU A 135 5.03 4.77 7.66
CA LEU A 135 4.45 5.44 6.51
C LEU A 135 5.37 5.38 5.27
N ILE A 136 6.68 5.58 5.47
CA ILE A 136 7.65 5.46 4.38
C ILE A 136 7.77 4.01 3.90
N ALA A 137 7.82 3.03 4.80
CA ALA A 137 7.86 1.62 4.42
C ALA A 137 6.60 1.19 3.65
N LEU A 138 5.42 1.69 4.03
CA LEU A 138 4.18 1.48 3.29
C LEU A 138 4.23 2.12 1.90
N ALA A 139 4.68 3.37 1.78
CA ALA A 139 4.82 4.06 0.51
C ALA A 139 5.77 3.31 -0.45
N GLU A 140 6.93 2.87 0.04
CA GLU A 140 7.87 2.06 -0.74
C GLU A 140 7.28 0.71 -1.14
N GLY A 141 6.50 0.08 -0.25
CA GLY A 141 5.79 -1.16 -0.54
C GLY A 141 4.77 -0.99 -1.67
N ILE A 142 3.98 0.08 -1.63
CA ILE A 142 3.00 0.44 -2.66
C ILE A 142 3.70 0.73 -3.99
N GLU A 143 4.82 1.46 -3.98
CA GLU A 143 5.60 1.75 -5.19
C GLU A 143 6.14 0.46 -5.84
N LYS A 144 6.70 -0.46 -5.04
CA LYS A 144 7.16 -1.77 -5.52
C LYS A 144 6.02 -2.58 -6.12
N PHE A 145 4.86 -2.57 -5.47
CA PHE A 145 3.68 -3.24 -5.99
C PHE A 145 3.22 -2.66 -7.33
N SER A 146 3.15 -1.33 -7.46
CA SER A 146 2.82 -0.67 -8.73
C SER A 146 3.80 -1.05 -9.85
N LYS A 147 5.11 -1.06 -9.57
CA LYS A 147 6.13 -1.48 -10.54
C LYS A 147 5.96 -2.93 -10.97
N ALA A 148 5.61 -3.83 -10.05
CA ALA A 148 5.31 -5.22 -10.37
C ALA A 148 4.08 -5.32 -11.28
N MET A 149 3.04 -4.52 -11.01
CA MET A 149 1.84 -4.44 -11.85
C MET A 149 2.13 -3.96 -13.26
N ASP A 150 3.06 -3.02 -13.43
CA ASP A 150 3.49 -2.54 -14.76
C ASP A 150 4.31 -3.58 -15.53
N GLN A 151 4.95 -4.53 -14.83
CA GLN A 151 5.71 -5.63 -15.43
C GLN A 151 4.86 -6.87 -15.79
N MET A 152 3.57 -6.85 -15.45
CA MET A 152 2.66 -7.99 -15.71
C MET A 152 2.65 -8.47 -17.17
N PRO A 153 2.66 -7.63 -18.21
CA PRO A 153 2.67 -8.11 -19.59
C PRO A 153 3.89 -8.98 -19.93
N THR A 154 5.07 -8.60 -19.44
CA THR A 154 6.31 -9.36 -19.63
C THR A 154 6.26 -10.68 -18.87
N TYR A 155 5.79 -10.64 -17.62
CA TYR A 155 5.61 -11.84 -16.80
C TYR A 155 4.66 -12.85 -17.48
N VAL A 156 3.48 -12.40 -17.92
CA VAL A 156 2.47 -13.25 -18.55
C VAL A 156 2.96 -13.81 -19.89
N THR A 157 3.64 -13.00 -20.70
CA THR A 157 4.22 -13.45 -21.98
C THR A 157 5.21 -14.59 -21.76
N THR A 158 6.12 -14.42 -20.80
CA THR A 158 7.12 -15.44 -20.42
C THR A 158 6.43 -16.71 -19.90
N ALA A 159 5.39 -16.54 -19.06
CA ALA A 159 4.63 -17.65 -18.51
C ALA A 159 3.89 -18.47 -19.60
N ILE A 160 3.31 -17.81 -20.62
CA ILE A 160 2.66 -18.48 -21.75
C ILE A 160 3.67 -19.29 -22.56
N ILE A 161 4.82 -18.70 -22.91
CA ILE A 161 5.88 -19.39 -23.66
C ILE A 161 6.34 -20.64 -22.90
N LYS A 162 6.66 -20.49 -21.61
CA LYS A 162 7.09 -21.60 -20.76
C LYS A 162 6.02 -22.68 -20.61
N SER A 163 4.76 -22.30 -20.41
CA SER A 163 3.66 -23.26 -20.28
C SER A 163 3.46 -24.07 -21.56
N ARG A 164 3.57 -23.44 -22.74
CA ARG A 164 3.46 -24.13 -24.03
C ARG A 164 4.60 -25.11 -24.26
N ASP A 165 5.82 -24.73 -23.89
CA ASP A 165 7.01 -25.57 -23.99
C ASP A 165 6.90 -26.83 -23.12
N VAL A 166 6.51 -26.65 -21.85
CA VAL A 166 6.27 -27.76 -20.90
C VAL A 166 5.18 -28.71 -21.39
N GLU A 167 4.12 -28.19 -22.02
CA GLU A 167 3.04 -29.00 -22.56
C GLU A 167 3.29 -29.47 -24.01
N HIS A 168 4.51 -29.29 -24.54
CA HIS A 168 4.90 -29.68 -25.90
C HIS A 168 3.95 -29.18 -27.00
N ARG A 169 3.36 -28.00 -26.81
CA ARG A 169 2.46 -27.37 -27.77
C ARG A 169 3.27 -26.62 -28.83
N SER A 170 2.70 -26.49 -30.04
CA SER A 170 3.36 -25.75 -31.13
C SER A 170 3.80 -24.35 -30.67
N PRO A 171 5.02 -23.91 -31.03
CA PRO A 171 5.48 -22.58 -30.66
C PRO A 171 4.60 -21.51 -31.30
N LEU A 172 4.43 -20.40 -30.60
CA LEU A 172 3.86 -19.18 -31.14
C LEU A 172 4.96 -18.13 -31.20
N LEU A 173 4.87 -17.21 -32.15
CA LEU A 173 5.79 -16.08 -32.22
C LEU A 173 5.69 -15.26 -30.93
N GLU A 174 6.80 -15.07 -30.24
CA GLU A 174 6.85 -14.28 -29.00
C GLU A 174 6.26 -12.88 -29.19
N ALA A 175 6.58 -12.22 -30.31
CA ALA A 175 6.04 -10.91 -30.65
C ALA A 175 4.50 -10.90 -30.75
N LEU A 176 3.89 -12.00 -31.21
CA LEU A 176 2.44 -12.14 -31.27
C LEU A 176 1.85 -12.29 -29.86
N ILE A 177 2.43 -13.13 -29.01
CA ILE A 177 2.00 -13.29 -27.61
C ILE A 177 2.12 -11.95 -26.88
N ALA A 178 3.28 -11.29 -26.99
CA ALA A 178 3.57 -10.05 -26.31
C ALA A 178 2.60 -8.92 -26.74
N LEU A 179 2.24 -8.87 -28.03
CA LEU A 179 1.22 -7.93 -28.51
C LEU A 179 -0.14 -8.23 -27.89
N ALA A 180 -0.61 -9.48 -27.96
CA ALA A 180 -1.91 -9.87 -27.42
C ALA A 180 -2.02 -9.56 -25.91
N VAL A 181 -0.98 -9.89 -25.14
CA VAL A 181 -0.94 -9.64 -23.70
C VAL A 181 -0.95 -8.15 -23.39
N ARG A 182 -0.12 -7.32 -24.05
CA ARG A 182 -0.12 -5.87 -23.81
C ARG A 182 -1.46 -5.24 -24.16
N THR A 183 -2.08 -5.65 -25.27
CA THR A 183 -3.38 -5.14 -25.68
C THR A 183 -4.49 -5.52 -24.70
N ALA A 184 -4.44 -6.74 -24.13
CA ALA A 184 -5.42 -7.18 -23.13
C ALA A 184 -5.19 -6.55 -21.74
N TRP A 185 -3.94 -6.24 -21.39
CA TRP A 185 -3.58 -5.88 -20.01
C TRP A 185 -4.17 -4.55 -19.53
N GLU A 186 -4.09 -3.47 -20.32
CA GLU A 186 -4.56 -2.15 -19.83
C GLU A 186 -6.06 -2.14 -19.47
N PRO A 187 -6.98 -2.69 -20.30
CA PRO A 187 -8.38 -2.84 -19.91
C PRO A 187 -8.59 -3.76 -18.71
N ILE A 188 -7.76 -4.80 -18.55
CA ILE A 188 -7.84 -5.72 -17.41
C ILE A 188 -7.37 -5.03 -16.11
N LYS A 189 -6.28 -4.25 -16.18
CA LYS A 189 -5.70 -3.52 -15.05
C LYS A 189 -6.69 -2.52 -14.45
N SER A 190 -7.51 -1.86 -15.28
CA SER A 190 -8.52 -0.91 -14.79
C SER A 190 -9.63 -1.58 -13.97
N MET A 191 -9.95 -2.86 -14.21
CA MET A 191 -10.96 -3.61 -13.44
C MET A 191 -10.59 -3.79 -11.96
N ILE A 192 -9.29 -3.66 -11.62
CA ILE A 192 -8.82 -3.71 -10.23
C ILE A 192 -9.44 -2.57 -9.40
N GLN A 193 -9.70 -1.43 -10.03
CA GLN A 193 -10.29 -0.28 -9.34
C GLN A 193 -11.75 -0.54 -8.92
N THR A 194 -12.46 -1.45 -9.60
CA THR A 194 -13.88 -1.71 -9.35
C THR A 194 -14.15 -2.95 -8.50
N GLY A 195 -13.35 -4.01 -8.66
CA GLY A 195 -13.55 -5.29 -7.95
C GLY A 195 -12.37 -5.73 -7.08
N GLY A 196 -11.24 -5.03 -7.14
CA GLY A 196 -10.03 -5.46 -6.46
C GLY A 196 -9.30 -6.61 -7.19
N ILE A 197 -8.14 -6.97 -6.64
CA ILE A 197 -7.22 -7.94 -7.27
C ILE A 197 -7.78 -9.36 -7.19
N GLU A 198 -8.42 -9.72 -6.08
CA GLU A 198 -8.95 -11.08 -5.84
C GLU A 198 -10.11 -11.40 -6.79
N ASP A 199 -11.03 -10.45 -7.00
CA ASP A 199 -12.14 -10.64 -7.93
C ASP A 199 -11.63 -10.74 -9.37
N LEU A 200 -10.68 -9.89 -9.77
CA LEU A 200 -10.06 -9.99 -11.09
C LEU A 200 -9.39 -11.36 -11.28
N GLN A 201 -8.66 -11.83 -10.28
CA GLN A 201 -8.03 -13.15 -10.32
C GLN A 201 -9.07 -14.26 -10.48
N ARG A 202 -10.16 -14.22 -9.71
CA ARG A 202 -11.28 -15.17 -9.82
C ARG A 202 -11.92 -15.12 -11.21
N THR A 203 -12.18 -13.93 -11.74
CA THR A 203 -12.73 -13.72 -13.09
C THR A 203 -11.84 -14.34 -14.16
N CYS A 204 -10.52 -14.09 -14.11
CA CYS A 204 -9.58 -14.70 -15.05
C CYS A 204 -9.59 -16.23 -14.97
N ARG A 205 -9.65 -16.80 -13.76
CA ARG A 205 -9.73 -18.26 -13.57
C ARG A 205 -11.01 -18.86 -14.15
N ILE A 206 -12.16 -18.27 -13.84
CA ILE A 206 -13.45 -18.73 -14.36
C ILE A 206 -13.45 -18.65 -15.89
N LEU A 207 -13.03 -17.51 -16.46
CA LEU A 207 -12.98 -17.35 -17.91
C LEU A 207 -12.04 -18.38 -18.55
N ALA A 208 -10.87 -18.64 -17.96
CA ALA A 208 -9.93 -19.64 -18.45
C ALA A 208 -10.55 -21.05 -18.51
N VAL A 209 -11.37 -21.43 -17.53
CA VAL A 209 -12.10 -22.71 -17.55
C VAL A 209 -13.16 -22.72 -18.65
N LEU A 210 -13.94 -21.64 -18.76
CA LEU A 210 -15.05 -21.55 -19.72
C LEU A 210 -14.60 -21.51 -21.18
N ILE A 211 -13.45 -20.90 -21.49
CA ILE A 211 -12.93 -20.81 -22.86
C ILE A 211 -12.03 -21.99 -23.23
N CYS A 212 -11.57 -22.78 -22.26
CA CYS A 212 -10.70 -23.90 -22.56
C CYS A 212 -11.50 -25.00 -23.26
N PRO A 213 -11.10 -25.45 -24.47
CA PRO A 213 -11.87 -26.49 -25.18
C PRO A 213 -11.84 -27.86 -24.48
N ALA A 214 -10.82 -28.11 -23.66
CA ALA A 214 -10.56 -29.37 -22.98
C ALA A 214 -9.82 -29.11 -21.65
N PRO A 215 -10.48 -28.54 -20.63
CA PRO A 215 -9.84 -28.18 -19.37
C PRO A 215 -9.25 -29.41 -18.64
N GLU A 216 -9.82 -30.60 -18.84
CA GLU A 216 -9.31 -31.89 -18.37
C GLU A 216 -7.98 -32.33 -19.01
N ASN A 217 -7.55 -31.67 -20.09
CA ASN A 217 -6.30 -31.95 -20.79
C ASN A 217 -5.32 -30.75 -20.80
N HIS A 218 -5.53 -29.75 -19.93
CA HIS A 218 -4.73 -28.52 -19.89
C HIS A 218 -4.21 -28.24 -18.49
N ALA A 219 -2.95 -28.61 -18.22
CA ALA A 219 -2.36 -28.54 -16.89
C ALA A 219 -2.37 -27.12 -16.29
N ALA A 220 -2.13 -26.09 -17.10
CA ALA A 220 -2.23 -24.70 -16.64
C ALA A 220 -3.64 -24.32 -16.14
N VAL A 221 -4.70 -24.78 -16.82
CA VAL A 221 -6.10 -24.54 -16.41
C VAL A 221 -6.45 -25.34 -15.17
N GLN A 222 -6.01 -26.60 -15.10
CA GLN A 222 -6.25 -27.46 -13.94
C GLN A 222 -5.63 -26.89 -12.66
N ASN A 223 -4.36 -26.51 -12.73
CA ASN A 223 -3.60 -26.05 -11.56
C ASN A 223 -3.85 -24.58 -11.24
N GLY A 224 -3.98 -23.74 -12.27
CA GLY A 224 -4.11 -22.28 -12.12
C GLY A 224 -5.54 -21.79 -11.92
N ALA A 225 -6.54 -22.56 -12.36
CA ALA A 225 -7.96 -22.17 -12.30
C ALA A 225 -8.86 -23.18 -11.58
N LEU A 226 -8.97 -24.43 -12.05
CA LEU A 226 -9.89 -25.42 -11.45
C LEU A 226 -9.56 -25.69 -9.98
N LEU A 227 -8.28 -25.91 -9.65
CA LEU A 227 -7.86 -26.23 -8.29
C LEU A 227 -8.18 -25.10 -7.29
N PRO A 228 -7.83 -23.82 -7.54
CA PRO A 228 -8.25 -22.72 -6.68
C PRO A 228 -9.79 -22.57 -6.58
N LEU A 229 -10.51 -22.65 -7.71
CA LEU A 229 -11.97 -22.48 -7.71
C LEU A 229 -12.69 -23.59 -6.93
N ALA A 230 -12.16 -24.82 -6.98
CA ALA A 230 -12.66 -25.94 -6.19
C ALA A 230 -12.51 -25.69 -4.68
N LYS A 231 -11.49 -24.93 -4.25
CA LYS A 231 -11.31 -24.54 -2.84
C LYS A 231 -12.24 -23.41 -2.42
N GLU A 232 -12.50 -22.46 -3.32
CA GLU A 232 -13.26 -21.23 -3.01
C GLU A 232 -14.77 -21.45 -2.89
N GLY A 233 -15.38 -22.36 -3.66
CA GLY A 233 -16.84 -22.49 -3.58
C GLY A 233 -17.56 -23.38 -4.60
N MET A 234 -16.90 -24.40 -5.16
CA MET A 234 -17.64 -25.38 -5.97
C MET A 234 -18.62 -26.18 -5.12
N LEU A 235 -19.70 -26.68 -5.73
CA LEU A 235 -20.60 -27.64 -5.09
C LEU A 235 -19.82 -28.89 -4.69
N GLU A 236 -20.14 -29.45 -3.51
CA GLU A 236 -19.40 -30.58 -2.95
C GLU A 236 -19.41 -31.80 -3.89
N ILE A 237 -20.56 -32.09 -4.51
CA ILE A 237 -20.68 -33.15 -5.52
C ILE A 237 -19.74 -32.94 -6.72
N SER A 238 -19.48 -31.70 -7.12
CA SER A 238 -18.54 -31.41 -8.21
C SER A 238 -17.11 -31.60 -7.74
N LYS A 239 -16.78 -31.24 -6.50
CA LYS A 239 -15.44 -31.49 -5.91
C LYS A 239 -15.17 -32.99 -5.82
N GLU A 240 -16.10 -33.76 -5.26
CA GLU A 240 -15.97 -35.22 -5.16
C GLU A 240 -15.72 -35.86 -6.53
N ARG A 241 -16.42 -35.39 -7.57
CA ARG A 241 -16.18 -35.86 -8.95
C ARG A 241 -14.78 -35.51 -9.45
N LEU A 242 -14.27 -34.30 -9.16
CA LEU A 242 -12.90 -33.93 -9.49
C LEU A 242 -11.89 -34.82 -8.75
N GLU A 243 -12.13 -35.10 -7.46
CA GLU A 243 -11.27 -35.99 -6.67
C GLU A 243 -11.21 -37.43 -7.20
N GLN A 244 -12.28 -37.90 -7.83
CA GLN A 244 -12.34 -39.25 -8.39
C GLN A 244 -11.55 -39.41 -9.69
N VAL A 245 -11.36 -38.32 -10.45
CA VAL A 245 -10.83 -38.38 -11.83
C VAL A 245 -9.45 -37.76 -12.00
N PHE A 246 -9.03 -36.87 -11.09
CA PHE A 246 -7.71 -36.23 -11.16
C PHE A 246 -6.61 -37.03 -10.44
N PRO A 247 -5.33 -36.87 -10.82
CA PRO A 247 -4.20 -37.55 -10.20
C PRO A 247 -4.09 -37.30 -8.69
N ALA A 248 -3.54 -38.28 -7.95
CA ALA A 248 -3.47 -38.24 -6.49
C ALA A 248 -2.73 -37.01 -5.93
N ASP A 249 -1.69 -36.51 -6.61
CA ASP A 249 -0.98 -35.28 -6.22
C ASP A 249 -1.86 -34.03 -6.34
N TRP A 250 -2.74 -33.99 -7.34
CA TRP A 250 -3.67 -32.90 -7.55
C TRP A 250 -4.76 -32.92 -6.47
N VAL A 251 -5.28 -34.11 -6.17
CA VAL A 251 -6.28 -34.33 -5.10
C VAL A 251 -5.70 -33.99 -3.73
N HIS A 252 -4.44 -34.37 -3.46
CA HIS A 252 -3.76 -33.99 -2.23
C HIS A 252 -3.73 -32.47 -2.06
N ARG A 253 -3.30 -31.75 -3.11
CA ARG A 253 -3.27 -30.28 -3.10
C ARG A 253 -4.65 -29.64 -2.94
N LEU A 254 -5.71 -30.27 -3.45
CA LEU A 254 -7.08 -29.80 -3.23
C LEU A 254 -7.43 -29.87 -1.74
N ARG A 255 -7.14 -31.01 -1.10
CA ARG A 255 -7.46 -31.28 0.31
C ARG A 255 -6.59 -30.49 1.30
N GLU A 256 -5.32 -30.25 0.99
CA GLU A 256 -4.40 -29.46 1.85
C GLU A 256 -4.88 -28.02 2.07
N GLY A 257 -5.63 -27.44 1.12
CA GLY A 257 -6.19 -26.10 1.26
C GLY A 257 -7.36 -25.98 2.22
N LEU A 258 -7.89 -27.10 2.73
CA LEU A 258 -9.10 -27.16 3.56
C LEU A 258 -8.79 -27.38 5.05
N GLY A 259 -7.52 -27.64 5.41
CA GLY A 259 -7.09 -27.94 6.78
C GLY A 259 -6.65 -26.73 7.61
N GLY A 260 -6.87 -25.51 7.13
CA GLY A 260 -6.45 -24.27 7.78
C GLY A 260 -7.63 -23.33 8.02
N ALA A 261 -8.50 -23.69 8.96
CA ALA A 261 -9.45 -22.79 9.62
C ALA A 261 -9.56 -23.19 11.09
#